data_AF-A0A2E2KE03-F1
#
_entry.id   AF-A0A2E2KE03-F1
#
_cell.length_a   1.000
_cell.length_b   1.000
_cell.length_c   1.000
_cell.angle_alpha   90.00
_cell.angle_beta   90.00
_cell.angle_gamma   90.00
#
_symmetry.space_group_name_H-M   'P 1'
#
loop_
_entity.id
_entity.type
_entity.pdbx_description
1 polymer ?
#
loop_
_entity_poly.entity_id
_entity_poly.type
_entity_poly.pdbx_seq_one_letter_code
_entity_poly.pdbx_strand_id
1 'polypeptide(L)' 'MMRLKVVLTAVLLTGLLAGCATEPVEAWQRGYLARPEMAWDPDPLSSGLRSQIYYSKEASKGGASVGGGGCGCN' A
#
# COMPACT_ATOMS: atom_id res chain seq x y z
N MET A 1 12.08 -35.39 25.86
CA MET A 1 11.08 -34.42 26.38
C MET A 1 11.36 -32.98 25.98
N MET A 2 12.57 -32.43 26.23
CA MET A 2 12.92 -31.04 25.85
C MET A 2 12.78 -30.76 24.35
N ARG A 3 13.28 -31.66 23.49
CA ARG A 3 13.20 -31.53 22.02
C ARG A 3 11.76 -31.50 21.51
N LEU A 4 10.85 -32.25 22.13
CA LEU A 4 9.43 -32.29 21.74
C LEU A 4 8.71 -30.98 22.09
N LYS A 5 9.03 -30.37 23.23
CA LYS A 5 8.49 -29.06 23.63
C LYS A 5 8.94 -27.95 22.68
N VAL A 6 10.22 -27.95 22.29
CA VAL A 6 10.79 -26.96 21.36
C VAL A 6 10.12 -27.05 19.98
N VAL A 7 9.92 -28.26 19.47
CA VAL A 7 9.21 -28.48 18.20
C VAL A 7 7.76 -27.99 18.29
N LEU A 8 7.05 -28.30 19.38
CA LEU A 8 5.67 -27.86 19.57
C LEU A 8 5.54 -26.33 19.61
N THR A 9 6.45 -25.66 20.32
CA THR A 9 6.46 -24.19 20.39
C THR A 9 6.77 -23.55 19.05
N ALA A 10 7.69 -24.14 18.27
CA ALA A 10 8.04 -23.62 16.95
C ALA A 10 6.87 -23.71 15.96
N VAL A 11 6.16 -24.85 15.96
CA VAL A 11 4.95 -25.05 15.11
C VAL A 11 3.85 -24.07 15.49
N LEU A 12 3.63 -23.86 16.79
CA LEU A 12 2.63 -22.92 17.28
C LEU A 12 2.97 -21.49 16.82
N LEU A 13 4.23 -21.06 16.98
CA LEU A 13 4.69 -19.73 16.55
C LEU A 13 4.49 -19.52 15.05
N THR A 14 4.83 -20.50 14.20
CA THR A 14 4.62 -20.37 12.75
C THR A 14 3.15 -20.24 12.36
N GLY A 15 2.23 -20.85 13.13
CA GLY A 15 0.80 -20.72 12.90
C GLY A 15 0.25 -19.32 13.18
N LEU A 16 0.85 -18.58 14.14
CA LEU A 16 0.45 -17.20 14.43
C LEU A 16 0.87 -16.21 13.34
N LEU A 17 1.90 -16.53 12.55
CA LEU A 17 2.33 -15.69 11.43
C LEU A 17 1.62 -16.04 10.11
N ALA A 18 0.78 -17.08 10.09
CA ALA A 18 -0.04 -17.40 8.93
C ALA A 18 -1.16 -16.35 8.81
N GLY A 19 -1.11 -15.53 7.76
CA GLY A 19 -2.17 -14.57 7.46
C GLY A 19 -3.45 -15.26 6.96
N CYS A 20 -4.62 -14.69 7.25
CA CYS A 20 -5.92 -15.19 6.79
C CYS A 20 -6.16 -15.08 5.27
N ALA A 21 -5.20 -14.55 4.51
CA ALA A 21 -5.27 -14.44 3.05
C ALA A 21 -4.84 -15.74 2.37
N THR A 22 -5.53 -16.85 2.68
CA THR A 22 -5.26 -18.17 2.09
C THR A 22 -5.89 -18.34 0.71
N GLU A 23 -6.86 -17.50 0.37
CA GLU A 23 -7.53 -17.50 -0.93
C GLU A 23 -6.96 -16.36 -1.80
N PRO A 24 -6.54 -16.65 -3.05
CA PRO A 24 -6.07 -15.61 -3.96
C PRO A 24 -7.22 -14.66 -4.31
N VAL A 25 -6.99 -13.36 -4.15
CA VAL A 25 -7.97 -12.33 -4.52
C VAL A 25 -7.95 -12.18 -6.04
N GLU A 26 -9.07 -12.51 -6.66
CA GLU A 26 -9.24 -12.43 -8.10
C GLU A 26 -9.43 -10.99 -8.59
N ALA A 27 -8.97 -10.69 -9.81
CA ALA A 27 -8.93 -9.32 -10.32
C ALA A 27 -10.30 -8.62 -10.33
N TRP A 28 -11.39 -9.38 -10.53
CA TRP A 28 -12.77 -8.85 -10.54
C TRP A 28 -13.34 -8.56 -9.14
N GLN A 29 -12.73 -9.09 -8.06
CA GLN A 29 -13.15 -8.80 -6.69
C GLN A 29 -12.74 -7.40 -6.23
N ARG A 30 -11.87 -6.70 -6.99
CA ARG A 30 -11.44 -5.32 -6.70
C ARG A 30 -12.59 -4.34 -6.55
N GLY A 31 -13.70 -4.51 -7.28
CA GLY A 31 -14.86 -3.62 -7.17
C GLY A 31 -15.47 -3.58 -5.77
N TYR A 32 -15.38 -4.67 -5.01
CA TYR A 32 -15.88 -4.74 -3.63
C TYR A 32 -14.81 -4.37 -2.60
N LEU A 33 -13.56 -4.78 -2.84
CA LEU A 33 -12.45 -4.65 -1.89
C LEU A 33 -11.64 -3.35 -2.03
N ALA A 34 -11.81 -2.59 -3.10
CA ALA A 34 -11.09 -1.35 -3.38
C ALA A 34 -12.03 -0.28 -3.95
N ARG A 35 -13.02 0.12 -3.14
CA ARG A 35 -13.94 1.22 -3.48
C ARG A 35 -13.19 2.53 -3.69
N PRO A 36 -13.64 3.42 -4.59
CA PRO A 36 -12.98 4.70 -4.87
C PRO A 36 -12.76 5.57 -3.63
N GLU A 37 -13.66 5.53 -2.66
CA GLU A 37 -13.59 6.35 -1.45
C GLU A 37 -12.52 5.86 -0.45
N MET A 38 -11.98 4.65 -0.65
CA MET A 38 -10.87 4.11 0.13
C MET A 38 -9.50 4.48 -0.46
N ALA A 39 -9.47 5.24 -1.55
CA ALA A 39 -8.23 5.76 -2.11
C ALA A 39 -7.54 6.73 -1.13
N TRP A 40 -6.21 6.70 -1.08
CA TRP A 40 -5.40 7.64 -0.31
C TRP A 40 -5.67 9.10 -0.68
N ASP A 41 -6.01 9.32 -1.93
CA ASP A 41 -6.47 10.59 -2.47
C ASP A 41 -7.88 10.40 -3.06
N PRO A 42 -8.94 10.78 -2.32
CA PRO A 42 -10.31 10.61 -2.76
C PRO A 42 -10.70 11.60 -3.88
N ASP A 43 -9.92 12.66 -4.10
CA ASP A 43 -10.16 13.67 -5.14
C ASP A 43 -8.87 14.05 -5.87
N PRO A 44 -8.41 13.18 -6.80
CA PRO A 44 -7.17 13.39 -7.54
C PRO A 44 -7.20 14.62 -8.45
N LEU A 45 -8.39 15.13 -8.78
CA LEU A 45 -8.51 16.34 -9.60
C LEU A 45 -8.14 17.58 -8.78
N SER A 46 -8.70 17.72 -7.57
CA SER A 46 -8.37 18.87 -6.73
C SER A 46 -6.95 18.80 -6.19
N SER A 47 -6.44 17.62 -5.86
CA SER A 47 -5.05 17.44 -5.44
C SER A 47 -4.08 17.82 -6.57
N GLY A 48 -4.33 17.34 -7.80
CA GLY A 48 -3.54 17.69 -8.98
C GLY A 48 -3.53 19.20 -9.26
N LEU A 49 -4.70 19.85 -9.15
CA LEU A 49 -4.81 21.31 -9.29
C LEU A 49 -3.98 22.05 -8.22
N ARG A 50 -4.06 21.62 -6.96
CA ARG A 50 -3.27 22.21 -5.86
C ARG A 50 -1.77 22.05 -6.12
N SER A 51 -1.33 20.88 -6.58
CA SER A 51 0.06 20.63 -6.94
C SER A 51 0.52 21.55 -8.06
N GLN A 52 -0.26 21.72 -9.13
CA GLN A 52 0.08 22.64 -10.22
C GLN A 52 0.21 24.08 -9.74
N ILE A 53 -0.73 24.55 -8.91
CA ILE A 53 -0.68 25.89 -8.33
C ILE A 53 0.57 26.06 -7.45
N TYR A 54 0.88 25.06 -6.62
CA TYR A 54 2.02 25.08 -5.71
C TYR A 54 3.35 25.18 -6.49
N TYR A 55 3.57 24.31 -7.48
CA TYR A 55 4.79 24.35 -8.29
C TYR A 55 4.93 25.62 -9.12
N SER A 56 3.81 26.17 -9.58
CA SER A 56 3.81 27.44 -10.32
C SER A 56 4.19 28.62 -9.44
N LYS A 57 3.84 28.59 -8.15
CA LYS A 57 4.09 29.68 -7.20
C LYS A 57 5.46 29.61 -6.54
N GLU A 58 5.91 28.40 -6.18
CA GLU A 58 7.15 28.20 -5.43
C GLU A 58 8.37 27.97 -6.34
N ALA A 59 8.22 28.15 -7.66
CA ALA A 59 9.22 27.86 -8.69
C ALA A 59 9.89 26.47 -8.54
N SER A 60 9.22 25.55 -7.84
CA SER A 60 9.73 24.23 -7.56
C SER A 60 9.33 23.34 -8.73
N LYS A 61 10.29 22.93 -9.55
CA LYS A 61 10.15 21.76 -10.42
C LYS A 61 10.62 20.63 -9.52
N GLY A 62 9.73 19.92 -8.86
CA GLY A 62 8.63 19.08 -9.29
C GLY A 62 8.11 18.29 -8.08
N GLY A 63 7.52 17.12 -8.33
CA GLY A 63 6.59 16.41 -7.45
C GLY A 63 6.99 16.26 -5.97
N ALA A 64 6.00 16.22 -5.07
CA ALA A 64 6.15 15.79 -3.67
C ALA A 64 6.24 14.26 -3.54
N SER A 65 6.55 13.57 -4.64
CA SER A 65 6.59 12.11 -4.72
C SER A 65 8.02 11.63 -4.57
N VAL A 66 8.37 11.18 -3.37
CA VAL A 66 9.60 10.42 -3.13
C VAL A 66 9.20 8.95 -3.05
N GLY A 67 9.43 8.19 -4.14
CA GLY A 67 9.30 6.73 -4.14
C GLY A 67 7.99 6.20 -4.76
N GLY A 68 8.04 5.91 -6.06
CA GLY A 68 6.95 5.25 -6.78
C GLY A 68 7.21 5.13 -8.28
N GLY A 69 8.27 4.39 -8.65
CA GLY A 69 8.57 3.84 -9.98
C GLY A 69 7.95 4.54 -11.21
N GLY A 70 8.43 5.74 -11.55
CA GLY A 70 8.11 6.42 -12.81
C GLY A 70 9.22 7.40 -13.17
N CYS A 71 9.60 7.44 -14.44
CA CYS A 71 10.78 8.16 -14.97
C CYS A 71 10.71 9.68 -14.70
N GLY A 72 11.27 10.07 -13.56
CA GLY A 72 12.26 11.15 -13.48
C GLY A 72 11.77 12.53 -13.87
N CYS A 73 11.33 13.30 -12.88
CA CYS A 73 11.81 14.65 -12.57
C CYS A 73 10.97 15.12 -11.37
N ASN A 74 11.62 15.06 -10.21
CA ASN A 74 11.19 15.77 -9.02
C ASN A 74 11.29 17.27 -9.21
#